data_AF-A0A4U9HAG2-F1
#
_entry.id   AF-A0A4U9HAG2-F1
#
_cell.length_a   1.000
_cell.length_b   1.000
_cell.length_c   1.000
_cell.angle_alpha   90.00
_cell.angle_beta   90.00
_cell.angle_gamma   90.00
#
_symmetry.space_group_name_H-M   'P 1'
#
loop_
_entity.id
_entity.type
_entity.pdbx_description
1 polymer ?
#
loop_
_entity_poly.entity_id
_entity_poly.type
_entity_poly.pdbx_seq_one_letter_code
_entity_poly.pdbx_strand_id
1 'polypeptide(L)'
;MLSDGDLSLQGGSLSNRQQGLVQSRQALTLALDGGWDNRDGTLLGGGATRVRADSLLNTGGAVQSLDALDMQFTRQLDNGDGKIFSKLSQTLRAEDLLNHQGWMGSQGGWSAVARRFDNRGGSVQSQQDAQLASAGLDNQGGSIQSAGALALHIGQDVDNRGGKLSAQGQLALRGANAGEAAGTLHNAAGQLLAGDALSVAAQSLDNQQGGLLYSQRAMRLNLNGALDNRRGRLQSGSSCSSTHSRCLTRAARWMASSRWHCGSWGCWTIPAARSEATARSRLARSRSRTAKGCSAAVARWR
;
A
#
# COMPACT_ATOMS: atom_id res chain seq x y z
N MET A 1 25.76 15.60 7.28
CA MET A 1 25.60 16.92 6.61
C MET A 1 24.31 17.55 7.10
N LEU A 2 24.35 18.79 7.59
CA LEU A 2 23.19 19.48 8.17
C LEU A 2 23.09 20.88 7.54
N SER A 3 21.88 21.27 7.11
CA SER A 3 21.56 22.63 6.66
C SER A 3 20.31 23.14 7.35
N ASP A 4 20.36 24.40 7.81
CA ASP A 4 19.21 25.12 8.36
C ASP A 4 18.37 25.82 7.28
N GLY A 5 18.91 25.96 6.07
CA GLY A 5 18.21 26.43 4.87
C GLY A 5 18.07 25.31 3.86
N ASP A 6 18.01 25.67 2.57
CA ASP A 6 18.06 24.69 1.49
C ASP A 6 19.38 23.90 1.49
N LEU A 7 19.33 22.67 0.99
CA LEU A 7 20.51 21.82 0.78
C LEU A 7 20.49 21.30 -0.65
N SER A 8 21.52 21.61 -1.44
CA SER A 8 21.71 21.07 -2.78
C SER A 8 23.03 20.32 -2.85
N LEU A 9 22.98 19.04 -3.18
CA LEU A 9 24.14 18.17 -3.36
C LEU A 9 24.16 17.69 -4.81
N GLN A 10 25.24 18.02 -5.51
CA GLN A 10 25.47 17.64 -6.90
C GLN A 10 26.80 16.89 -6.98
N GLY A 11 26.85 15.75 -7.68
CA GLY A 11 28.10 15.01 -7.85
C GLY A 11 27.93 13.60 -8.38
N GLY A 12 28.94 12.75 -8.17
CA GLY A 12 28.94 11.36 -8.61
C GLY A 12 28.07 10.47 -7.73
N SER A 13 28.67 9.74 -6.79
CA SER A 13 27.95 8.86 -5.85
C SER A 13 27.96 9.43 -4.43
N LEU A 14 26.95 9.09 -3.63
CA LEU A 14 26.87 9.44 -2.22
C LEU A 14 26.82 8.18 -1.36
N SER A 15 27.68 8.10 -0.35
CA SER A 15 27.57 7.12 0.74
C SER A 15 27.15 7.82 2.02
N ASN A 16 25.97 7.44 2.53
CA ASN A 16 25.42 7.86 3.81
C ASN A 16 25.13 6.62 4.66
N ARG A 17 26.20 5.94 5.10
CA ARG A 17 26.13 4.71 5.90
C ARG A 17 26.46 4.95 7.37
N GLN A 18 26.43 3.89 8.18
CA GLN A 18 26.92 3.90 9.57
C GLN A 18 26.22 4.96 10.43
N GLN A 19 24.88 5.01 10.38
CA GLN A 19 24.08 6.04 11.04
C GLN A 19 24.36 7.47 10.53
N GLY A 20 24.88 7.59 9.30
CA GLY A 20 25.07 8.86 8.63
C GLY A 20 23.76 9.63 8.52
N LEU A 21 23.85 10.95 8.67
CA LEU A 21 22.70 11.87 8.62
C LEU A 21 22.92 12.93 7.55
N VAL A 22 21.97 13.03 6.62
CA VAL A 22 21.82 14.14 5.69
C VAL A 22 20.52 14.86 6.04
N GLN A 23 20.59 16.15 6.40
CA GLN A 23 19.42 16.90 6.81
C GLN A 23 19.38 18.29 6.18
N SER A 24 18.17 18.70 5.75
CA SER A 24 17.80 20.07 5.42
C SER A 24 16.55 20.46 6.22
N ARG A 25 16.49 21.67 6.77
CA ARG A 25 15.23 22.19 7.38
C ARG A 25 14.26 22.77 6.33
N GLN A 26 14.75 23.07 5.12
CA GLN A 26 13.95 23.55 4.00
C GLN A 26 14.03 22.55 2.85
N ALA A 27 14.14 23.01 1.59
CA ALA A 27 14.19 22.10 0.45
C ALA A 27 15.50 21.29 0.47
N LEU A 28 15.42 20.07 -0.07
CA LEU A 28 16.59 19.20 -0.24
C LEU A 28 16.61 18.71 -1.68
N THR A 29 17.72 18.96 -2.39
CA THR A 29 17.97 18.37 -3.71
C THR A 29 19.24 17.52 -3.67
N LEU A 30 19.09 16.25 -4.06
CA LEU A 30 20.18 15.33 -4.31
C LEU A 30 20.20 15.02 -5.81
N ALA A 31 21.25 15.44 -6.53
CA ALA A 31 21.43 15.17 -7.95
C ALA A 31 22.77 14.46 -8.16
N LEU A 32 22.70 13.16 -8.44
CA LEU A 32 23.84 12.27 -8.50
C LEU A 32 23.92 11.62 -9.88
N ASP A 33 25.12 11.61 -10.47
CA ASP A 33 25.38 10.87 -11.71
C ASP A 33 25.53 9.36 -11.45
N GLY A 34 25.76 8.98 -10.19
CA GLY A 34 25.98 7.61 -9.75
C GLY A 34 25.01 7.15 -8.67
N GLY A 35 25.45 6.18 -7.87
CA GLY A 35 24.62 5.53 -6.85
C GLY A 35 24.54 6.30 -5.53
N TRP A 36 23.43 6.11 -4.83
CA TRP A 36 23.25 6.53 -3.45
C TRP A 36 23.15 5.30 -2.53
N ASP A 37 24.15 5.11 -1.68
CA ASP A 37 24.17 4.09 -0.64
C ASP A 37 23.73 4.72 0.70
N ASN A 38 22.48 4.49 1.08
CA ASN A 38 21.85 4.99 2.31
C ASN A 38 21.64 3.88 3.35
N ARG A 39 22.36 2.76 3.26
CA ARG A 39 22.19 1.64 4.19
C ARG A 39 22.51 2.06 5.62
N ASP A 40 21.58 1.79 6.54
CA ASP A 40 21.62 2.25 7.94
C ASP A 40 21.76 3.78 8.12
N GLY A 41 21.57 4.55 7.06
CA GLY A 41 21.64 6.00 7.05
C GLY A 41 20.27 6.65 7.13
N THR A 42 20.26 7.95 7.39
CA THR A 42 19.05 8.77 7.39
C THR A 42 19.19 9.99 6.49
N LEU A 43 18.19 10.21 5.63
CA LEU A 43 17.96 11.48 4.95
C LEU A 43 16.68 12.12 5.49
N LEU A 44 16.77 13.37 5.97
CA LEU A 44 15.67 14.17 6.48
C LEU A 44 15.53 15.47 5.68
N GLY A 45 14.45 15.62 4.93
CA GLY A 45 14.06 16.88 4.30
C GLY A 45 12.91 17.55 5.05
N GLY A 46 13.11 18.78 5.52
CA GLY A 46 12.09 19.57 6.20
C GLY A 46 11.07 20.20 5.23
N GLY A 47 11.47 20.44 3.99
CA GLY A 47 10.65 20.91 2.88
C GLY A 47 10.67 19.96 1.68
N ALA A 48 10.28 20.46 0.51
CA ALA A 48 10.22 19.68 -0.72
C ALA A 48 11.56 18.99 -1.01
N THR A 49 11.52 17.66 -1.12
CA THR A 49 12.71 16.83 -1.28
C THR A 49 12.72 16.18 -2.65
N ARG A 50 13.80 16.40 -3.40
CA ARG A 50 13.99 15.82 -4.72
C ARG A 50 15.29 15.03 -4.78
N VAL A 51 15.21 13.81 -5.29
CA VAL A 51 16.35 12.93 -5.51
C VAL A 51 16.39 12.51 -6.98
N ARG A 52 17.52 12.72 -7.63
CA ARG A 52 17.88 12.15 -8.92
C ARG A 52 19.20 11.43 -8.76
N ALA A 53 19.23 10.15 -9.10
CA ALA A 53 20.44 9.34 -9.01
C ALA A 53 20.36 8.14 -9.96
N ASP A 54 21.43 7.38 -10.09
CA ASP A 54 21.40 6.17 -10.89
C ASP A 54 20.67 5.02 -10.17
N SER A 55 20.98 4.84 -8.89
CA SER A 55 20.34 3.84 -8.03
C SER A 55 20.34 4.24 -6.56
N LEU A 56 19.45 3.65 -5.77
CA LEU A 56 19.41 3.74 -4.30
C LEU A 56 19.54 2.35 -3.66
N LEU A 57 20.42 2.23 -2.66
CA LEU A 57 20.41 1.15 -1.67
C LEU A 57 19.99 1.72 -0.31
N ASN A 58 18.80 1.39 0.17
CA ASN A 58 18.23 1.92 1.42
C ASN A 58 17.97 0.85 2.49
N THR A 59 18.67 -0.29 2.44
CA THR A 59 18.48 -1.37 3.42
C THR A 59 18.81 -0.93 4.84
N GLY A 60 17.86 -1.10 5.77
CA GLY A 60 17.95 -0.59 7.15
C GLY A 60 17.97 0.94 7.26
N GLY A 61 17.96 1.65 6.13
CA GLY A 61 18.01 3.10 6.04
C GLY A 61 16.64 3.76 6.09
N ALA A 62 16.65 5.08 6.25
CA ALA A 62 15.46 5.91 6.27
C ALA A 62 15.61 7.12 5.33
N VAL A 63 14.56 7.37 4.55
CA VAL A 63 14.39 8.58 3.73
C VAL A 63 13.07 9.21 4.15
N GLN A 64 13.10 10.45 4.63
CA GLN A 64 11.92 11.13 5.14
C GLN A 64 11.85 12.55 4.60
N SER A 65 10.71 12.90 4.00
CA SER A 65 10.33 14.28 3.68
C SER A 65 9.14 14.71 4.55
N LEU A 66 9.23 15.89 5.16
CA LEU A 66 8.10 16.54 5.85
C LEU A 66 7.21 17.34 4.88
N ASP A 67 7.47 17.25 3.58
CA ASP A 67 6.70 17.87 2.50
C ASP A 67 6.45 16.80 1.40
N ALA A 68 6.46 17.21 0.12
CA ALA A 68 6.51 16.32 -1.04
C ALA A 68 7.88 15.64 -1.16
N LEU A 69 7.87 14.41 -1.68
CA LEU A 69 9.06 13.62 -2.00
C LEU A 69 8.98 13.13 -3.46
N ASP A 70 9.95 13.54 -4.27
CA ASP A 70 10.10 13.14 -5.67
C ASP A 70 11.45 12.43 -5.84
N MET A 71 11.44 11.13 -6.11
CA MET A 71 12.65 10.31 -6.26
C MET A 71 12.65 9.64 -7.62
N GLN A 72 13.69 9.92 -8.42
CA GLN A 72 13.84 9.44 -9.78
C GLN A 72 15.20 8.74 -9.92
N PHE A 73 15.15 7.47 -10.28
CA PHE A 73 16.31 6.63 -10.51
C PHE A 73 16.31 6.12 -11.94
N THR A 74 17.47 6.09 -12.59
CA THR A 74 17.60 5.53 -13.94
C THR A 74 17.64 4.00 -13.94
N ARG A 75 18.07 3.38 -12.83
CA ARG A 75 18.07 1.92 -12.66
C ARG A 75 17.18 1.51 -11.49
N GLN A 76 17.76 1.21 -10.33
CA GLN A 76 17.09 0.52 -9.24
C GLN A 76 16.89 1.43 -8.02
N LEU A 77 15.72 1.34 -7.41
CA LEU A 77 15.47 1.80 -6.05
C LEU A 77 15.26 0.55 -5.18
N ASP A 78 16.22 0.27 -4.30
CA ASP A 78 16.14 -0.80 -3.31
C ASP A 78 15.81 -0.23 -1.93
N ASN A 79 14.61 -0.53 -1.45
CA ASN A 79 14.11 -0.20 -0.12
C ASN A 79 13.88 -1.45 0.74
N GLY A 80 14.57 -2.55 0.47
CA GLY A 80 14.43 -3.78 1.25
C GLY A 80 14.77 -3.56 2.72
N ASP A 81 13.91 -3.95 3.66
CA ASP A 81 14.04 -3.65 5.11
C ASP A 81 14.19 -2.14 5.46
N GLY A 82 14.06 -1.26 4.47
CA GLY A 82 14.22 0.19 4.59
C GLY A 82 12.90 0.91 4.76
N LYS A 83 12.99 2.24 4.93
CA LYS A 83 11.80 3.11 5.01
C LYS A 83 11.91 4.32 4.11
N ILE A 84 10.84 4.61 3.37
CA ILE A 84 10.67 5.85 2.61
C ILE A 84 9.33 6.49 2.97
N PHE A 85 9.38 7.68 3.57
CA PHE A 85 8.21 8.43 4.03
C PHE A 85 8.12 9.81 3.38
N SER A 86 6.91 10.24 3.07
CA SER A 86 6.62 11.66 2.87
C SER A 86 5.34 12.13 3.55
N LYS A 87 5.26 13.42 3.84
CA LYS A 87 4.09 14.00 4.51
C LYS A 87 2.99 14.41 3.53
N LEU A 88 3.33 15.05 2.41
CA LEU A 88 2.32 15.64 1.50
C LEU A 88 2.09 14.82 0.24
N SER A 89 3.13 14.29 -0.38
CA SER A 89 3.01 13.42 -1.56
C SER A 89 4.28 12.61 -1.77
N GLN A 90 4.17 11.41 -2.35
CA GLN A 90 5.31 10.57 -2.69
C GLN A 90 5.23 10.18 -4.17
N THR A 91 6.27 10.51 -4.93
CA THR A 91 6.41 10.12 -6.34
C THR A 91 7.73 9.39 -6.51
N LEU A 92 7.65 8.14 -7.00
CA LEU A 92 8.80 7.26 -7.18
C LEU A 92 8.89 6.83 -8.64
N ARG A 93 10.08 6.92 -9.23
CA ARG A 93 10.35 6.40 -10.57
C ARG A 93 11.67 5.65 -10.57
N ALA A 94 11.66 4.43 -11.09
CA ALA A 94 12.86 3.63 -11.32
C ALA A 94 12.59 2.63 -12.45
N GLU A 95 13.59 1.93 -12.97
CA GLU A 95 13.34 0.71 -13.75
C GLU A 95 12.82 -0.39 -12.83
N ASP A 96 13.53 -0.64 -11.73
CA ASP A 96 13.15 -1.67 -10.75
C ASP A 96 12.94 -1.01 -9.37
N LEU A 97 11.75 -1.19 -8.80
CA LEU A 97 11.40 -0.79 -7.44
C LEU A 97 11.31 -2.04 -6.56
N LEU A 98 12.27 -2.21 -5.65
CA LEU A 98 12.30 -3.32 -4.69
C LEU A 98 11.95 -2.83 -3.29
N ASN A 99 10.97 -3.47 -2.66
CA ASN A 99 10.46 -3.14 -1.34
C ASN A 99 10.28 -4.38 -0.47
N HIS A 100 11.13 -5.39 -0.63
CA HIS A 100 10.98 -6.65 0.10
C HIS A 100 11.16 -6.43 1.60
N GLN A 101 10.16 -6.80 2.41
CA GLN A 101 10.14 -6.47 3.86
C GLN A 101 10.30 -4.96 4.19
N GLY A 102 10.30 -4.12 3.16
CA GLY A 102 10.48 -2.69 3.27
C GLY A 102 9.16 -1.99 3.50
N TRP A 103 9.26 -0.70 3.82
CA TRP A 103 8.11 0.14 4.04
C TRP A 103 8.19 1.43 3.22
N MET A 104 7.12 1.72 2.48
CA MET A 104 6.92 2.99 1.80
C MET A 104 5.57 3.58 2.18
N GLY A 105 5.51 4.90 2.36
CA GLY A 105 4.20 5.52 2.51
C GLY A 105 4.18 7.04 2.58
N SER A 106 2.96 7.56 2.36
CA SER A 106 2.66 8.98 2.31
C SER A 106 1.46 9.30 3.19
N GLN A 107 1.53 10.41 3.93
CA GLN A 107 0.34 11.01 4.57
C GLN A 107 -0.56 11.77 3.57
N GLY A 108 -0.12 11.95 2.33
CA GLY A 108 -0.97 12.37 1.22
C GLY A 108 -1.03 11.29 0.15
N GLY A 109 -0.94 11.68 -1.12
CA GLY A 109 -0.96 10.77 -2.25
C GLY A 109 0.35 9.97 -2.41
N TRP A 110 0.24 8.79 -3.01
CA TRP A 110 1.38 7.94 -3.36
C TRP A 110 1.33 7.56 -4.84
N SER A 111 2.44 7.69 -5.55
CA SER A 111 2.55 7.27 -6.94
C SER A 111 3.90 6.63 -7.23
N ALA A 112 3.88 5.57 -8.04
CA ALA A 112 5.10 4.94 -8.54
C ALA A 112 4.98 4.55 -10.01
N VAL A 113 6.09 4.69 -10.73
CA VAL A 113 6.26 4.19 -12.09
C VAL A 113 7.52 3.35 -12.14
N ALA A 114 7.39 2.07 -12.52
CA ALA A 114 8.54 1.20 -12.73
C ALA A 114 8.33 0.16 -13.81
N ARG A 115 9.39 -0.39 -14.39
CA ARG A 115 9.28 -1.58 -15.24
C ARG A 115 8.87 -2.80 -14.39
N ARG A 116 9.47 -2.98 -13.22
CA ARG A 116 9.10 -4.01 -12.24
C ARG A 116 8.88 -3.42 -10.86
N PHE A 117 7.82 -3.85 -10.19
CA PHE A 117 7.57 -3.54 -8.78
C PHE A 117 7.54 -4.83 -7.95
N ASP A 118 8.49 -5.00 -7.04
CA ASP A 118 8.59 -6.15 -6.13
C ASP A 118 8.34 -5.67 -4.68
N ASN A 119 7.19 -6.06 -4.14
CA ASN A 119 6.73 -5.73 -2.79
C ASN A 119 6.54 -6.99 -1.94
N ARG A 120 7.31 -8.05 -2.19
CA ARG A 120 7.15 -9.32 -1.46
C ARG A 120 7.40 -9.14 0.03
N GLY A 121 6.40 -9.46 0.85
CA GLY A 121 6.43 -9.21 2.30
C GLY A 121 6.57 -7.73 2.70
N GLY A 122 6.59 -6.81 1.74
CA GLY A 122 6.71 -5.38 1.97
C GLY A 122 5.38 -4.70 2.22
N SER A 123 5.44 -3.41 2.55
CA SER A 123 4.25 -2.57 2.75
C SER A 123 4.37 -1.25 1.98
N VAL A 124 3.29 -0.91 1.27
CA VAL A 124 3.05 0.41 0.67
C VAL A 124 1.75 0.96 1.23
N GLN A 125 1.76 2.20 1.71
CA GLN A 125 0.58 2.82 2.31
C GLN A 125 0.39 4.28 1.89
N SER A 126 -0.81 4.63 1.44
CA SER A 126 -1.25 6.00 1.13
C SER A 126 -2.44 6.40 1.99
N GLN A 127 -2.43 7.63 2.50
CA GLN A 127 -3.58 8.21 3.20
C GLN A 127 -4.57 8.95 2.28
N GLN A 128 -4.18 9.17 1.03
CA GLN A 128 -5.07 9.62 -0.03
C GLN A 128 -5.05 8.55 -1.13
N ASP A 129 -5.19 8.96 -2.38
CA ASP A 129 -5.13 8.05 -3.51
C ASP A 129 -3.72 7.45 -3.68
N ALA A 130 -3.68 6.24 -4.21
CA ALA A 130 -2.46 5.53 -4.57
C ALA A 130 -2.52 5.10 -6.03
N GLN A 131 -1.42 5.29 -6.75
CA GLN A 131 -1.29 4.86 -8.14
C GLN A 131 0.01 4.09 -8.35
N LEU A 132 -0.06 2.94 -9.01
CA LEU A 132 1.10 2.19 -9.47
C LEU A 132 0.95 1.95 -10.97
N ALA A 133 1.94 2.38 -11.74
CA ALA A 133 2.11 1.96 -13.13
C ALA A 133 3.34 1.06 -13.24
N SER A 134 3.15 -0.17 -13.72
CA SER A 134 4.28 -1.07 -13.94
C SER A 134 4.09 -2.05 -15.08
N ALA A 135 5.17 -2.65 -15.60
CA ALA A 135 5.00 -3.79 -16.47
C ALA A 135 4.52 -5.00 -15.65
N GLY A 136 5.18 -5.32 -14.53
CA GLY A 136 4.78 -6.43 -13.65
C GLY A 136 4.75 -6.04 -12.17
N LEU A 137 3.83 -6.65 -11.42
CA LEU A 137 3.68 -6.45 -9.98
C LEU A 137 3.81 -7.79 -9.25
N ASP A 138 4.80 -7.89 -8.36
CA ASP A 138 4.91 -8.96 -7.37
C ASP A 138 4.58 -8.39 -5.98
N ASN A 139 3.49 -8.85 -5.39
CA ASN A 139 3.00 -8.48 -4.07
C ASN A 139 2.77 -9.73 -3.19
N GLN A 140 3.51 -10.83 -3.43
CA GLN A 140 3.31 -12.05 -2.64
C GLN A 140 3.59 -11.81 -1.15
N GLY A 141 2.63 -12.15 -0.30
CA GLY A 141 2.72 -11.90 1.15
C GLY A 141 2.86 -10.42 1.54
N GLY A 142 2.86 -9.50 0.58
CA GLY A 142 3.02 -8.07 0.77
C GLY A 142 1.67 -7.35 0.88
N SER A 143 1.74 -6.03 1.09
CA SER A 143 0.54 -5.20 1.15
C SER A 143 0.69 -3.86 0.44
N ILE A 144 -0.31 -3.50 -0.36
CA ILE A 144 -0.49 -2.15 -0.94
C ILE A 144 -1.86 -1.64 -0.49
N GLN A 145 -1.87 -0.53 0.25
CA GLN A 145 -3.07 -0.01 0.91
C GLN A 145 -3.26 1.48 0.62
N SER A 146 -4.49 1.85 0.28
CA SER A 146 -4.91 3.23 0.05
C SER A 146 -6.11 3.57 0.93
N ALA A 147 -6.07 4.71 1.62
CA ALA A 147 -7.25 5.27 2.28
C ALA A 147 -8.15 6.07 1.30
N GLY A 148 -7.66 6.35 0.08
CA GLY A 148 -8.45 6.81 -1.04
C GLY A 148 -8.71 5.68 -2.04
N ALA A 149 -8.64 6.01 -3.33
CA ALA A 149 -8.64 5.05 -4.42
C ALA A 149 -7.26 4.38 -4.59
N LEU A 150 -7.26 3.14 -5.11
CA LEU A 150 -6.06 2.44 -5.55
C LEU A 150 -6.18 2.15 -7.04
N ALA A 151 -5.33 2.77 -7.85
CA ALA A 151 -5.25 2.56 -9.29
C ALA A 151 -3.98 1.79 -9.66
N LEU A 152 -4.16 0.61 -10.25
CA LEU A 152 -3.08 -0.26 -10.73
C LEU A 152 -3.14 -0.34 -12.26
N HIS A 153 -2.08 0.12 -12.93
CA HIS A 153 -1.89 0.05 -14.37
C HIS A 153 -0.74 -0.91 -14.67
N ILE A 154 -1.07 -2.19 -14.83
CA ILE A 154 -0.08 -3.27 -14.92
C ILE A 154 -0.12 -3.90 -16.31
N GLY A 155 0.99 -3.86 -17.04
CA GLY A 155 1.06 -4.34 -18.42
C GLY A 155 1.15 -5.87 -18.59
N GLN A 156 1.55 -6.58 -17.53
CA GLN A 156 1.79 -8.03 -17.49
C GLN A 156 1.09 -8.61 -16.25
N ASP A 157 1.61 -9.70 -15.71
CA ASP A 157 1.02 -10.41 -14.58
C ASP A 157 1.08 -9.61 -13.28
N VAL A 158 0.07 -9.86 -12.44
CA VAL A 158 -0.02 -9.39 -11.06
C VAL A 158 -0.01 -10.61 -10.16
N ASP A 159 1.05 -10.76 -9.37
CA ASP A 159 1.13 -11.81 -8.36
C ASP A 159 0.79 -11.25 -6.98
N ASN A 160 -0.41 -11.55 -6.49
CA ASN A 160 -0.89 -11.18 -5.18
C ASN A 160 -1.10 -12.42 -4.29
N ARG A 161 -0.39 -13.52 -4.52
CA ARG A 161 -0.56 -14.75 -3.72
C ARG A 161 -0.21 -14.53 -2.26
N GLY A 162 -1.15 -14.82 -1.37
CA GLY A 162 -1.03 -14.51 0.07
C GLY A 162 -0.89 -13.02 0.40
N GLY A 163 -0.98 -12.13 -0.60
CA GLY A 163 -0.81 -10.69 -0.47
C GLY A 163 -2.14 -9.96 -0.29
N LYS A 164 -2.05 -8.64 -0.09
CA LYS A 164 -3.22 -7.76 0.09
C LYS A 164 -3.10 -6.49 -0.76
N LEU A 165 -4.09 -6.28 -1.62
CA LEU A 165 -4.34 -5.01 -2.32
C LEU A 165 -5.64 -4.43 -1.77
N SER A 166 -5.62 -3.23 -1.21
CA SER A 166 -6.83 -2.64 -0.64
C SER A 166 -6.96 -1.15 -0.81
N ALA A 167 -8.20 -0.70 -1.05
CA ALA A 167 -8.59 0.70 -1.07
C ALA A 167 -9.81 0.90 -0.17
N GLN A 168 -9.86 2.01 0.59
CA GLN A 168 -11.13 2.43 1.21
C GLN A 168 -12.09 3.04 0.16
N GLY A 169 -11.56 3.58 -0.93
CA GLY A 169 -12.32 3.97 -2.11
C GLY A 169 -12.36 2.86 -3.16
N GLN A 170 -12.32 3.26 -4.43
CA GLN A 170 -12.30 2.35 -5.57
C GLN A 170 -10.95 1.61 -5.65
N LEU A 171 -10.98 0.32 -5.95
CA LEU A 171 -9.81 -0.44 -6.40
C LEU A 171 -9.98 -0.76 -7.88
N ALA A 172 -9.08 -0.26 -8.72
CA ALA A 172 -9.07 -0.51 -10.15
C ALA A 172 -7.75 -1.16 -10.58
N LEU A 173 -7.82 -2.34 -11.19
CA LEU A 173 -6.72 -2.99 -11.90
C LEU A 173 -7.04 -3.00 -13.40
N ARG A 174 -6.11 -2.52 -14.22
CA ARG A 174 -6.18 -2.56 -15.69
C ARG A 174 -4.78 -2.72 -16.30
N GLY A 175 -4.73 -2.88 -17.62
CA GLY A 175 -3.51 -2.86 -18.42
C GLY A 175 -2.74 -1.53 -18.28
N ALA A 176 -1.54 -1.49 -18.84
CA ALA A 176 -0.69 -0.31 -18.83
C ALA A 176 -1.39 0.89 -19.48
N ASN A 177 -2.07 0.68 -20.62
CA ASN A 177 -2.80 1.73 -21.31
C ASN A 177 -4.32 1.66 -21.09
N ALA A 178 -5.02 2.72 -21.49
CA ALA A 178 -6.47 2.76 -21.41
C ALA A 178 -7.09 1.71 -22.34
N GLY A 179 -8.07 0.96 -21.83
CA GLY A 179 -8.74 -0.12 -22.59
C GLY A 179 -8.00 -1.45 -22.59
N GLU A 180 -6.73 -1.50 -22.18
CA GLU A 180 -5.99 -2.75 -22.08
C GLU A 180 -6.32 -3.51 -20.79
N ALA A 181 -6.18 -4.84 -20.87
CA ALA A 181 -6.22 -5.74 -19.74
C ALA A 181 -4.79 -5.98 -19.21
N ALA A 182 -4.65 -6.16 -17.90
CA ALA A 182 -3.42 -6.72 -17.34
C ALA A 182 -3.24 -8.18 -17.81
N GLY A 183 -2.11 -8.79 -17.48
CA GLY A 183 -1.88 -10.23 -17.67
C GLY A 183 -2.76 -11.08 -16.76
N THR A 184 -2.22 -12.17 -16.25
CA THR A 184 -2.90 -13.00 -15.26
C THR A 184 -2.82 -12.35 -13.88
N LEU A 185 -3.97 -12.24 -13.22
CA LEU A 185 -4.04 -11.91 -11.80
C LEU A 185 -4.02 -13.20 -10.97
N HIS A 186 -2.90 -13.46 -10.30
CA HIS A 186 -2.75 -14.56 -9.34
C HIS A 186 -3.10 -14.07 -7.93
N ASN A 187 -4.24 -14.50 -7.40
CA ASN A 187 -4.76 -14.10 -6.09
C ASN A 187 -5.00 -15.31 -5.16
N ALA A 188 -4.30 -16.43 -5.37
CA ALA A 188 -4.42 -17.59 -4.50
C ALA A 188 -4.03 -17.23 -3.05
N ALA A 189 -4.92 -17.51 -2.09
CA ALA A 189 -4.82 -17.07 -0.69
C ALA A 189 -4.65 -15.54 -0.48
N GLY A 190 -4.76 -14.74 -1.54
CA GLY A 190 -4.61 -13.29 -1.55
C GLY A 190 -5.94 -12.55 -1.38
N GLN A 191 -5.85 -11.24 -1.23
CA GLN A 191 -7.02 -10.36 -1.01
C GLN A 191 -6.98 -9.12 -1.89
N LEU A 192 -8.08 -8.87 -2.60
CA LEU A 192 -8.41 -7.58 -3.21
C LEU A 192 -9.65 -7.03 -2.50
N LEU A 193 -9.51 -5.87 -1.86
CA LEU A 193 -10.54 -5.30 -0.98
C LEU A 193 -10.83 -3.86 -1.41
N ALA A 194 -12.05 -3.60 -1.87
CA ALA A 194 -12.51 -2.26 -2.21
C ALA A 194 -13.60 -1.80 -1.24
N GLY A 195 -13.39 -0.65 -0.60
CA GLY A 195 -14.39 0.03 0.22
C GLY A 195 -15.46 0.75 -0.61
N ASP A 196 -15.23 0.92 -1.91
CA ASP A 196 -16.24 1.30 -2.89
C ASP A 196 -16.39 0.21 -3.97
N ALA A 197 -16.14 0.54 -5.25
CA ALA A 197 -16.20 -0.40 -6.36
C ALA A 197 -14.87 -1.13 -6.57
N LEU A 198 -14.96 -2.41 -6.97
CA LEU A 198 -13.83 -3.18 -7.48
C LEU A 198 -13.97 -3.34 -8.99
N SER A 199 -12.98 -2.87 -9.76
CA SER A 199 -12.91 -3.10 -11.20
C SER A 199 -11.60 -3.81 -11.54
N VAL A 200 -11.69 -4.98 -12.19
CA VAL A 200 -10.54 -5.74 -12.66
C VAL A 200 -10.68 -5.93 -14.17
N ALA A 201 -9.67 -5.50 -14.93
CA ALA A 201 -9.49 -5.81 -16.34
C ALA A 201 -8.18 -6.60 -16.50
N ALA A 202 -8.27 -7.89 -16.84
CA ALA A 202 -7.14 -8.81 -16.87
C ALA A 202 -7.33 -9.91 -17.92
N GLN A 203 -6.25 -10.54 -18.35
CA GLN A 203 -6.30 -11.66 -19.28
C GLN A 203 -6.96 -12.87 -18.62
N SER A 204 -6.56 -13.21 -17.39
CA SER A 204 -7.20 -14.26 -16.60
C SER A 204 -7.13 -13.96 -15.11
N LEU A 205 -7.96 -14.63 -14.33
CA LEU A 205 -8.00 -14.49 -12.86
C LEU A 205 -7.94 -15.86 -12.20
N ASP A 206 -6.87 -16.12 -11.45
CA ASP A 206 -6.76 -17.22 -10.50
C ASP A 206 -7.04 -16.69 -9.08
N ASN A 207 -8.21 -17.04 -8.54
CA ASN A 207 -8.63 -16.71 -7.18
C ASN A 207 -8.81 -17.98 -6.34
N GLN A 208 -7.94 -18.97 -6.48
CA GLN A 208 -8.05 -20.23 -5.73
C GLN A 208 -7.60 -20.13 -4.26
N GLN A 209 -7.57 -21.27 -3.56
CA GLN A 209 -6.91 -21.46 -2.25
C GLN A 209 -7.32 -20.44 -1.16
N GLY A 210 -8.60 -20.10 -1.08
CA GLY A 210 -9.11 -19.14 -0.11
C GLY A 210 -8.97 -17.67 -0.53
N GLY A 211 -8.53 -17.41 -1.78
CA GLY A 211 -8.47 -16.08 -2.37
C GLY A 211 -9.79 -15.34 -2.27
N LEU A 212 -9.71 -14.02 -2.07
CA LEU A 212 -10.86 -13.15 -1.87
C LEU A 212 -10.78 -11.92 -2.79
N LEU A 213 -11.81 -11.73 -3.60
CA LEU A 213 -12.15 -10.43 -4.17
C LEU A 213 -13.40 -9.94 -3.46
N TYR A 214 -13.32 -8.74 -2.89
CA TYR A 214 -14.40 -8.13 -2.15
C TYR A 214 -14.60 -6.67 -2.55
N SER A 215 -15.85 -6.28 -2.73
CA SER A 215 -16.29 -4.90 -2.93
C SER A 215 -17.49 -4.58 -2.05
N GLN A 216 -17.46 -3.43 -1.38
CA GLN A 216 -18.64 -2.93 -0.65
C GLN A 216 -19.78 -2.53 -1.60
N ARG A 217 -19.45 -2.01 -2.79
CA ARG A 217 -20.41 -1.69 -3.84
C ARG A 217 -20.29 -2.68 -5.01
N ALA A 218 -20.14 -2.15 -6.22
CA ALA A 218 -20.16 -2.94 -7.44
C ALA A 218 -18.81 -3.62 -7.69
N MET A 219 -18.86 -4.88 -8.10
CA MET A 219 -17.70 -5.61 -8.63
C MET A 219 -17.87 -5.81 -10.14
N ARG A 220 -16.86 -5.40 -10.90
CA ARG A 220 -16.79 -5.60 -12.35
C ARG A 220 -15.52 -6.36 -12.71
N LEU A 221 -15.67 -7.54 -13.30
CA LEU A 221 -14.57 -8.39 -13.76
C LEU A 221 -14.61 -8.49 -15.30
N ASN A 222 -13.83 -7.65 -15.97
CA ASN A 222 -13.63 -7.72 -17.40
C ASN A 222 -12.44 -8.65 -17.70
N LEU A 223 -12.73 -9.90 -18.02
CA LEU A 223 -11.71 -10.92 -18.27
C LEU A 223 -11.76 -11.33 -19.73
N ASN A 224 -10.60 -11.38 -20.40
CA ASN A 224 -10.49 -11.87 -21.77
C ASN A 224 -10.45 -13.41 -21.85
N GLY A 225 -10.00 -14.05 -20.78
CA GLY A 225 -9.86 -15.49 -20.64
C GLY A 225 -10.49 -16.01 -19.34
N ALA A 226 -9.90 -17.07 -18.79
CA ALA A 226 -10.52 -17.84 -17.72
C ALA A 226 -10.63 -17.11 -16.37
N LEU A 227 -11.69 -17.44 -15.64
CA LEU A 227 -11.86 -17.18 -14.22
C LEU A 227 -11.79 -18.50 -13.46
N ASP A 228 -10.76 -18.69 -12.64
CA ASP A 228 -10.67 -19.82 -11.72
C ASP A 228 -10.90 -19.35 -10.28
N ASN A 229 -12.09 -19.60 -9.76
CA ASN A 229 -12.47 -19.27 -8.39
C ASN A 229 -12.69 -20.53 -7.54
N ARG A 230 -12.05 -21.66 -7.87
CA ARG A 230 -12.20 -22.90 -7.11
C ARG A 230 -11.64 -22.72 -5.70
N ARG A 231 -12.48 -22.92 -4.68
CA ARG A 231 -12.16 -22.64 -3.27
C ARG A 231 -11.81 -21.16 -3.00
N GLY A 232 -12.22 -20.26 -3.90
CA GLY A 232 -12.13 -18.82 -3.75
C GLY A 232 -13.46 -18.16 -3.41
N ARG A 233 -13.43 -16.85 -3.16
CA ARG A 233 -14.63 -16.04 -2.89
C ARG A 233 -14.61 -14.76 -3.72
N LEU A 234 -15.73 -14.52 -4.40
CA LEU A 234 -16.08 -13.24 -5.03
C LEU A 234 -17.29 -12.70 -4.29
N GLN A 235 -17.17 -11.52 -3.68
CA GLN A 235 -18.23 -10.93 -2.85
C GLN A 235 -18.43 -9.46 -3.20
N SER A 236 -19.65 -9.12 -3.61
CA SER A 236 -20.08 -7.74 -3.83
C SER A 236 -21.26 -7.40 -2.94
N GLY A 237 -21.28 -6.16 -2.42
CA GLY A 237 -22.39 -5.63 -1.64
C GLY A 237 -23.56 -5.10 -2.48
N SER A 238 -23.39 -4.85 -3.79
CA SER A 238 -24.49 -4.44 -4.68
C SER A 238 -24.62 -5.32 -5.91
N SER A 239 -23.86 -5.06 -6.98
CA SER A 239 -23.91 -5.79 -8.24
C SER A 239 -22.56 -6.44 -8.56
N CYS A 240 -22.60 -7.66 -9.10
CA CYS A 240 -21.41 -8.27 -9.69
C CYS A 240 -21.67 -8.58 -11.16
N SER A 241 -20.82 -8.06 -12.05
CA SER A 241 -20.79 -8.41 -13.45
C SER A 241 -19.42 -8.99 -13.82
N SER A 242 -19.43 -10.10 -14.56
CA SER A 242 -18.23 -10.67 -15.18
C SER A 242 -18.52 -11.04 -16.62
N THR A 243 -17.53 -10.86 -17.50
CA THR A 243 -17.60 -11.31 -18.90
C THR A 243 -17.89 -12.81 -19.01
N HIS A 244 -17.49 -13.61 -18.01
CA HIS A 244 -17.51 -15.07 -18.07
C HIS A 244 -18.42 -15.77 -17.03
N SER A 245 -18.97 -15.07 -16.02
CA SER A 245 -19.77 -15.73 -14.95
C SER A 245 -20.73 -14.80 -14.18
N ARG A 246 -21.73 -15.38 -13.51
CA ARG A 246 -22.52 -14.71 -12.46
C ARG A 246 -21.84 -14.87 -11.11
N CYS A 247 -21.53 -13.77 -10.42
CA CYS A 247 -21.00 -13.84 -9.04
C CYS A 247 -22.13 -13.81 -8.00
N LEU A 248 -21.80 -14.21 -6.78
CA LEU A 248 -22.71 -14.14 -5.63
C LEU A 248 -22.73 -12.72 -5.04
N THR A 249 -23.93 -12.18 -4.83
CA THR A 249 -24.14 -10.95 -4.06
C THR A 249 -24.36 -11.31 -2.59
N ARG A 250 -23.51 -10.77 -1.70
CA ARG A 250 -23.69 -10.86 -0.24
C ARG A 250 -23.16 -9.57 0.37
N ALA A 251 -24.05 -8.77 0.95
CA ALA A 251 -23.67 -7.63 1.76
C ALA A 251 -22.92 -8.11 3.01
N ALA A 252 -21.62 -7.88 3.04
CA ALA A 252 -20.81 -7.89 4.26
C ALA A 252 -20.23 -6.48 4.43
N ARG A 253 -20.06 -5.99 5.66
CA ARG A 253 -19.37 -4.71 5.92
C ARG A 253 -17.91 -5.01 6.23
N TRP A 254 -17.00 -4.44 5.45
CA TRP A 254 -15.56 -4.46 5.73
C TRP A 254 -15.17 -3.19 6.49
N MET A 255 -14.52 -3.35 7.65
CA MET A 255 -13.92 -2.25 8.41
C MET A 255 -12.41 -2.45 8.45
N ALA A 256 -11.65 -1.64 7.71
CA ALA A 256 -10.23 -1.46 7.98
C ALA A 256 -9.97 -0.04 8.43
N SER A 257 -9.69 0.12 9.71
CA SER A 257 -9.04 1.31 10.23
C SER A 257 -7.66 0.92 10.76
N SER A 258 -6.62 1.12 9.95
CA SER A 258 -5.25 1.15 10.44
C SER A 258 -4.96 2.61 10.79
N ARG A 259 -5.04 2.99 12.07
CA ARG A 259 -4.57 4.31 12.52
C ARG A 259 -3.05 4.28 12.57
N TRP A 260 -2.43 5.35 12.10
CA TRP A 260 -0.99 5.51 12.11
C TRP A 260 -0.54 6.12 13.42
N HIS A 261 0.57 5.62 13.96
CA HIS A 261 1.32 6.28 15.02
C HIS A 261 2.62 6.82 14.43
N CYS A 262 2.71 8.14 14.34
CA CYS A 262 3.90 8.84 13.86
C CYS A 262 4.58 9.52 15.05
N GLY A 263 5.85 9.19 15.27
CA GLY A 263 6.73 9.88 16.22
C GLY A 263 7.95 10.47 15.51
N SER A 264 8.89 11.04 16.28
CA SER A 264 10.12 11.65 15.76
C SER A 264 11.07 10.67 15.04
N TRP A 265 10.80 9.36 15.14
CA TRP A 265 11.62 8.27 14.58
C TRP A 265 10.89 7.45 13.50
N GLY A 266 9.83 8.01 12.93
CA GLY A 266 9.07 7.41 11.84
C GLY A 266 7.63 7.03 12.20
N CYS A 267 6.94 6.49 11.21
CA CYS A 267 5.53 6.11 11.29
C CYS A 267 5.36 4.59 11.22
N TRP A 268 4.43 4.06 12.02
CA TRP A 268 4.17 2.63 12.12
C TRP A 268 2.67 2.36 12.27
N THR A 269 2.21 1.18 11.89
CA THR A 269 0.83 0.74 12.06
C THR A 269 0.72 -0.39 13.10
N ILE A 270 -0.35 -0.35 13.90
CA ILE A 270 -0.77 -1.50 14.73
C ILE A 270 -1.72 -2.36 13.89
N PRO A 271 -1.52 -3.69 13.78
CA PRO A 271 -2.42 -4.56 13.03
C PRO A 271 -3.83 -4.48 13.63
N ALA A 272 -4.84 -4.24 12.78
CA ALA A 272 -6.23 -4.35 13.20
C ALA A 272 -6.53 -5.81 13.63
N ALA A 273 -6.91 -6.00 14.89
CA ALA A 273 -7.25 -7.30 15.44
C ALA A 273 -8.44 -7.93 14.69
N ARG A 274 -8.36 -9.26 14.47
CA ARG A 274 -9.29 -10.08 13.69
C ARG A 274 -10.77 -10.03 14.15
N SER A 275 -11.64 -9.87 13.15
CA SER A 275 -12.95 -10.51 12.90
C SER A 275 -14.11 -10.42 13.92
N GLU A 276 -15.26 -9.98 13.40
CA GLU A 276 -16.64 -10.12 13.94
C GLU A 276 -17.15 -11.59 14.02
N ALA A 277 -16.32 -12.55 14.43
CA ALA A 277 -16.77 -13.91 14.76
C ALA A 277 -17.03 -14.10 16.27
N THR A 278 -16.59 -13.17 17.13
CA THR A 278 -16.65 -13.31 18.59
C THR A 278 -17.78 -12.51 19.27
N ALA A 279 -18.68 -11.90 18.49
CA ALA A 279 -19.81 -11.12 19.04
C ALA A 279 -21.10 -11.95 19.21
N ARG A 280 -21.17 -13.19 18.71
CA ARG A 280 -22.39 -14.04 18.79
C ARG A 280 -22.34 -15.19 19.79
N SER A 281 -21.25 -15.38 20.56
CA SER A 281 -21.16 -16.46 21.57
C SER A 281 -21.21 -15.98 23.03
N ARG A 282 -21.38 -14.67 23.31
CA ARG A 282 -21.51 -14.14 24.68
C ARG A 282 -22.90 -13.67 25.10
N LEU A 283 -23.91 -13.81 24.23
CA LEU A 283 -25.32 -13.51 24.56
C LEU A 283 -26.18 -14.73 24.95
N ALA A 284 -25.56 -15.90 25.13
CA ALA A 284 -26.25 -17.13 25.56
C ALA A 284 -25.81 -17.68 26.93
N ARG A 285 -24.99 -16.95 27.70
CA ARG A 285 -24.61 -17.32 29.08
C ARG A 285 -24.63 -16.13 30.02
N SER A 286 -25.83 -15.62 30.35
CA SER A 286 -26.02 -14.83 31.59
C SER A 286 -27.48 -14.81 32.09
N ARG A 287 -28.32 -15.77 31.70
CA ARG A 287 -29.59 -16.03 32.42
C ARG A 287 -29.34 -17.05 33.53
N SER A 288 -28.82 -16.57 34.65
CA SER A 288 -29.05 -17.07 36.03
C SER A 288 -27.89 -16.66 36.92
N ARG A 289 -28.03 -15.52 37.62
CA ARG A 289 -27.77 -15.42 39.05
C ARG A 289 -28.18 -14.04 39.57
N THR A 290 -28.91 -14.12 40.66
CA THR A 290 -29.59 -13.11 41.46
C THR A 290 -28.64 -12.19 42.24
N ALA A 291 -29.07 -10.93 42.32
CA ALA A 291 -29.11 -10.03 43.48
C ALA A 291 -27.85 -9.34 44.05
N LYS A 292 -28.15 -8.11 44.53
CA LYS A 292 -27.36 -7.10 45.30
C LYS A 292 -26.34 -6.32 44.46
N GLY A 293 -26.37 -4.99 44.33
CA GLY A 293 -27.04 -3.91 45.04
C GLY A 293 -25.98 -2.86 45.37
N CYS A 294 -25.95 -1.72 44.65
CA CYS A 294 -25.49 -0.41 45.16
C CYS A 294 -25.78 0.70 44.14
N SER A 295 -26.06 1.88 44.67
CA SER A 295 -26.75 3.03 44.06
C SER A 295 -25.81 4.23 43.86
N ALA A 296 -26.24 5.17 43.01
CA ALA A 296 -25.82 6.58 42.85
C ALA A 296 -24.46 6.82 42.13
N ALA A 297 -24.24 7.88 41.34
CA ALA A 297 -24.94 9.16 41.22
C ALA A 297 -24.78 9.79 39.79
N VAL A 298 -25.60 10.81 39.57
CA VAL A 298 -25.86 11.61 38.35
C VAL A 298 -24.85 12.76 38.19
N ALA A 299 -24.51 13.15 36.95
CA ALA A 299 -24.37 14.57 36.55
C ALA A 299 -24.45 14.76 35.02
N ARG A 300 -25.49 15.49 34.58
CA ARG A 300 -25.68 16.01 33.22
C ARG A 300 -24.76 17.22 32.99
N TRP A 301 -24.29 17.40 31.75
CA TRP A 301 -23.92 18.71 31.21
C TRP A 301 -25.01 19.16 30.22
N ARG A 302 -25.27 20.47 30.26
CA ARG A 302 -26.33 21.20 29.55
C ARG A 302 -26.24 21.07 28.03
#